data_AF-A0A660NG68-F1
#
_entry.id   AF-A0A660NG68-F1
#
_cell.length_a   1.000
_cell.length_b   1.000
_cell.length_c   1.000
_cell.angle_alpha   90.00
_cell.angle_beta   90.00
_cell.angle_gamma   90.00
#
_symmetry.space_group_name_H-M   'P 1'
#
loop_
_entity.id
_entity.type
_entity.pdbx_description
1 polymer ?
#
loop_
_entity_poly.entity_id
_entity_poly.type
_entity_poly.pdbx_seq_one_letter_code
_entity_poly.pdbx_strand_id
1 'polypeptide(L)'
;MKWTSFGRGLLAAAVCGLLSLNVWAKPHAAGAGGSQAYEAQLPAGLETATDMCALLPCKDVFPGATSFSERKGQPPYVEALGGPKGKDVLGYVMLSTDITDTPAYSGKPVVTLIGMDKEGKFVGVKVLKHSEPILLLGIPESALLKFNDQYLGRSVKDTIEVGQSRPEDGVIGVDAISGATVTVVAQNQVIMTSGAAVARQVGIIKPIVRKPVEYVQPKPDAPLPDWDTLVKQGAVQKLVVQPQQVGLDRTGSPFIELWFGSLNSPIIGPAILGKSTWEYLHSELKEGENAIFIIRTDGKESFKG
;
A
#
# COMPACT_ATOMS: atom_id res chain seq x y z
N MET A 1 55.42 -15.71 -86.11
CA MET A 1 55.15 -14.89 -84.90
C MET A 1 53.96 -13.99 -85.21
N LYS A 2 52.86 -14.15 -84.45
CA LYS A 2 51.57 -13.44 -84.51
C LYS A 2 50.66 -13.65 -85.73
N TRP A 3 49.49 -14.19 -85.41
CA TRP A 3 48.34 -14.53 -86.23
C TRP A 3 47.31 -13.39 -86.30
N THR A 4 46.43 -13.55 -87.27
CA THR A 4 45.36 -12.71 -87.82
C THR A 4 44.07 -12.61 -86.97
N SER A 5 43.28 -11.55 -87.28
CA SER A 5 41.87 -11.59 -87.74
C SER A 5 40.80 -10.84 -86.93
N PHE A 6 40.04 -10.07 -87.69
CA PHE A 6 38.73 -9.45 -87.48
C PHE A 6 37.61 -10.41 -86.99
N GLY A 7 36.58 -9.86 -86.34
CA GLY A 7 35.24 -10.48 -86.32
C GLY A 7 34.31 -10.00 -85.20
N ARG A 8 33.26 -9.24 -85.56
CA ARG A 8 32.08 -8.91 -84.75
C ARG A 8 31.08 -10.08 -84.72
N GLY A 9 30.33 -10.23 -83.62
CA GLY A 9 28.88 -10.50 -83.70
C GLY A 9 28.28 -11.61 -82.83
N LEU A 10 27.15 -11.25 -82.19
CA LEU A 10 25.99 -12.04 -81.73
C LEU A 10 26.00 -12.79 -80.38
N LEU A 11 25.21 -12.22 -79.44
CA LEU A 11 24.04 -12.79 -78.74
C LEU A 11 23.94 -14.31 -78.55
N ALA A 12 23.90 -14.76 -77.29
CA ALA A 12 22.82 -15.62 -76.75
C ALA A 12 22.94 -15.79 -75.22
N ALA A 13 21.78 -15.88 -74.58
CA ALA A 13 21.56 -15.92 -73.14
C ALA A 13 21.77 -17.30 -72.52
N ALA A 14 22.12 -17.32 -71.22
CA ALA A 14 21.83 -18.33 -70.19
C ALA A 14 22.77 -18.07 -69.00
N VAL A 15 22.47 -18.22 -67.71
CA VAL A 15 21.33 -18.63 -66.89
C VAL A 15 21.72 -18.25 -65.44
N CYS A 16 20.72 -17.92 -64.62
CA CYS A 16 20.62 -17.91 -63.15
C CYS A 16 21.87 -18.05 -62.26
N GLY A 17 22.01 -17.12 -61.30
CA GLY A 17 22.84 -17.30 -60.11
C GLY A 17 22.96 -16.06 -59.21
N LEU A 18 21.84 -15.43 -58.82
CA LEU A 18 21.86 -14.42 -57.74
C LEU A 18 21.94 -15.16 -56.40
N LEU A 19 23.16 -15.33 -55.89
CA LEU A 19 23.40 -15.65 -54.49
C LEU A 19 23.08 -14.41 -53.65
N SER A 20 21.87 -14.37 -53.11
CA SER A 20 21.49 -13.47 -52.03
C SER A 20 22.28 -13.82 -50.77
N LEU A 21 23.34 -13.05 -50.49
CA LEU A 21 23.94 -13.01 -49.16
C LEU A 21 22.94 -12.36 -48.21
N ASN A 22 22.11 -13.19 -47.56
CA ASN A 22 21.35 -12.84 -46.38
C ASN A 22 22.32 -12.51 -45.26
N VAL A 23 22.74 -11.24 -45.18
CA VAL A 23 23.30 -10.68 -43.95
C VAL A 23 22.16 -10.68 -42.93
N TRP A 24 22.14 -11.71 -42.09
CA TRP A 24 21.44 -11.67 -40.83
C TRP A 24 22.09 -10.58 -39.98
N ALA A 25 21.60 -9.35 -40.13
CA ALA A 25 21.74 -8.33 -39.12
C ALA A 25 21.00 -8.85 -37.89
N LYS A 26 21.75 -9.42 -36.94
CA LYS A 26 21.25 -9.67 -35.59
C LYS A 26 20.68 -8.34 -35.10
N PRO A 27 19.41 -8.26 -34.69
CA PRO A 27 18.93 -7.07 -34.03
C PRO A 27 19.81 -6.88 -32.80
N HIS A 28 20.58 -5.81 -32.78
CA HIS A 28 21.14 -5.30 -31.54
C HIS A 28 19.94 -4.97 -30.69
N ALA A 29 19.63 -5.86 -29.74
CA ALA A 29 18.78 -5.53 -28.61
C ALA A 29 19.50 -4.40 -27.86
N ALA A 30 19.14 -3.16 -28.20
CA ALA A 30 19.41 -2.02 -27.37
C ALA A 30 18.61 -2.25 -26.07
N GLY A 31 19.25 -2.85 -25.08
CA GLY A 31 18.78 -2.88 -23.70
C GLY A 31 18.87 -1.47 -23.14
N ALA A 32 17.91 -0.62 -23.48
CA ALA A 32 17.62 0.59 -22.73
C ALA A 32 16.74 0.18 -21.54
N GLY A 33 17.35 0.11 -20.36
CA GLY A 33 16.65 -0.06 -19.10
C GLY A 33 15.65 1.09 -18.91
N GLY A 34 14.37 0.73 -18.84
CA GLY A 34 13.26 1.66 -18.69
C GLY A 34 11.98 0.97 -19.12
N SER A 35 11.51 0.00 -18.33
CA SER A 35 10.12 -0.46 -18.47
C SER A 35 9.21 0.73 -18.28
N GLN A 36 8.51 1.19 -19.33
CA GLN A 36 7.49 2.23 -19.19
C GLN A 36 6.38 1.69 -18.30
N ALA A 37 6.27 2.20 -17.08
CA ALA A 37 5.22 1.81 -16.13
C ALA A 37 3.86 2.42 -16.52
N TYR A 38 3.83 3.39 -17.44
CA TYR A 38 2.59 3.95 -17.95
C TYR A 38 1.74 2.87 -18.66
N GLU A 39 0.57 2.61 -18.08
CA GLU A 39 -0.38 1.57 -18.51
C GLU A 39 0.22 0.17 -18.67
N ALA A 40 1.36 -0.12 -18.01
CA ALA A 40 2.00 -1.42 -18.03
C ALA A 40 1.02 -2.54 -17.61
N GLN A 41 1.17 -3.71 -18.22
CA GLN A 41 0.40 -4.88 -17.86
C GLN A 41 1.11 -5.62 -16.71
N LEU A 42 0.41 -5.77 -15.59
CA LEU A 42 0.92 -6.55 -14.46
C LEU A 42 0.73 -8.06 -14.74
N PRO A 43 1.58 -8.93 -14.16
CA PRO A 43 1.40 -10.38 -14.26
C PRO A 43 0.01 -10.82 -13.79
N ALA A 44 -0.57 -11.81 -14.47
CA ALA A 44 -1.84 -12.39 -14.05
C ALA A 44 -1.70 -13.13 -12.72
N GLY A 45 -2.72 -13.03 -11.86
CA GLY A 45 -2.74 -13.71 -10.56
C GLY A 45 -1.85 -13.06 -9.48
N LEU A 46 -1.27 -11.89 -9.75
CA LEU A 46 -0.35 -11.20 -8.83
C LEU A 46 -0.94 -10.98 -7.42
N GLU A 47 -2.23 -10.68 -7.38
CA GLU A 47 -3.02 -10.45 -6.17
C GLU A 47 -3.16 -11.69 -5.27
N THR A 48 -3.00 -12.89 -5.83
CA THR A 48 -3.10 -14.16 -5.08
C THR A 48 -1.79 -14.96 -5.05
N ALA A 49 -0.78 -14.54 -5.80
CA ALA A 49 0.50 -15.25 -5.92
C ALA A 49 1.21 -15.36 -4.56
N THR A 50 1.46 -16.58 -4.10
CA THR A 50 2.19 -16.86 -2.85
C THR A 50 3.64 -16.42 -2.95
N ASP A 51 4.32 -16.72 -4.06
CA ASP A 51 5.65 -16.19 -4.38
C ASP A 51 5.54 -14.95 -5.28
N MET A 52 5.33 -13.79 -4.65
CA MET A 52 5.23 -12.50 -5.32
C MET A 52 6.52 -12.14 -6.09
N CYS A 53 7.68 -12.47 -5.53
CA CYS A 53 8.98 -12.06 -6.07
C CYS A 53 9.46 -12.96 -7.22
N ALA A 54 8.80 -14.08 -7.48
CA ALA A 54 8.91 -14.80 -8.76
C ALA A 54 8.25 -14.04 -9.93
N LEU A 55 7.23 -13.21 -9.65
CA LEU A 55 6.49 -12.45 -10.66
C LEU A 55 6.97 -11.00 -10.80
N LEU A 56 7.51 -10.43 -9.72
CA LEU A 56 7.91 -9.02 -9.65
C LEU A 56 9.41 -8.85 -9.44
N PRO A 57 10.00 -7.73 -9.90
CA PRO A 57 11.44 -7.50 -9.81
C PRO A 57 11.87 -7.02 -8.41
N CYS A 58 11.68 -7.84 -7.37
CA CYS A 58 11.99 -7.49 -5.98
C CYS A 58 13.47 -7.11 -5.75
N LYS A 59 14.39 -7.64 -6.56
CA LYS A 59 15.82 -7.27 -6.51
C LYS A 59 16.07 -5.80 -6.81
N ASP A 60 15.21 -5.17 -7.60
CA ASP A 60 15.36 -3.76 -7.98
C ASP A 60 15.05 -2.82 -6.81
N VAL A 61 14.22 -3.26 -5.86
CA VAL A 61 13.85 -2.46 -4.68
C VAL A 61 14.59 -2.89 -3.42
N PHE A 62 15.33 -4.00 -3.47
CA PHE A 62 16.17 -4.46 -2.36
C PHE A 62 17.54 -4.92 -2.89
N PRO A 63 18.39 -3.97 -3.32
CA PRO A 63 19.74 -4.31 -3.77
C PRO A 63 20.54 -4.90 -2.60
N GLY A 64 21.03 -6.12 -2.77
CA GLY A 64 21.75 -6.88 -1.74
C GLY A 64 21.00 -8.11 -1.21
N ALA A 65 19.71 -8.25 -1.51
CA ALA A 65 18.98 -9.50 -1.27
C ALA A 65 19.43 -10.58 -2.26
N THR A 66 19.68 -11.78 -1.75
CA THR A 66 20.01 -12.97 -2.55
C THR A 66 18.77 -13.78 -2.92
N SER A 67 17.77 -13.78 -2.04
CA SER A 67 16.48 -14.47 -2.21
C SER A 67 15.38 -13.72 -1.44
N PHE A 68 14.14 -14.17 -1.64
CA PHE A 68 12.95 -13.58 -1.04
C PHE A 68 12.06 -14.69 -0.49
N SER A 69 11.32 -14.43 0.59
CA SER A 69 10.32 -15.37 1.09
C SER A 69 9.05 -15.38 0.24
N GLU A 70 8.17 -16.34 0.49
CA GLU A 70 6.75 -16.19 0.15
C GLU A 70 6.12 -15.04 0.94
N ARG A 71 4.93 -14.60 0.51
CA ARG A 71 4.13 -13.61 1.22
C ARG A 71 3.85 -14.04 2.66
N LYS A 72 3.98 -13.10 3.58
CA LYS A 72 3.75 -13.24 5.02
C LYS A 72 2.92 -12.08 5.52
N GLY A 73 2.32 -12.28 6.70
CA GLY A 73 1.64 -11.22 7.42
C GLY A 73 0.31 -10.79 6.79
N GLN A 74 -0.29 -9.80 7.42
CA GLN A 74 -1.53 -9.16 7.03
C GLN A 74 -1.46 -7.67 7.47
N PRO A 75 -1.38 -6.71 6.54
CA PRO A 75 -1.34 -6.91 5.09
C PRO A 75 -0.04 -7.62 4.61
N PRO A 76 -0.07 -8.29 3.44
CA PRO A 76 1.06 -9.08 2.95
C PRO A 76 2.36 -8.29 2.73
N TYR A 77 3.48 -8.90 3.11
CA TYR A 77 4.85 -8.48 2.78
C TYR A 77 5.74 -9.69 2.50
N VAL A 78 6.95 -9.45 1.99
CA VAL A 78 7.96 -10.47 1.73
C VAL A 78 9.25 -10.12 2.46
N GLU A 79 9.93 -11.08 3.06
CA GLU A 79 11.26 -10.88 3.63
C GLU A 79 12.33 -10.92 2.54
N ALA A 80 13.22 -9.93 2.55
CA ALA A 80 14.44 -9.92 1.75
C ALA A 80 15.55 -10.66 2.50
N LEU A 81 16.10 -11.72 1.90
CA LEU A 81 17.04 -12.64 2.56
C LEU A 81 18.45 -12.54 1.97
N GLY A 82 19.46 -12.61 2.83
CA GLY A 82 20.87 -12.59 2.42
C GLY A 82 21.84 -13.02 3.51
N GLY A 83 23.01 -12.38 3.53
CA GLY A 83 24.12 -12.74 4.42
C GLY A 83 24.89 -13.99 3.98
N PRO A 84 25.94 -14.41 4.73
CA PRO A 84 26.85 -15.48 4.32
C PRO A 84 26.18 -16.83 4.06
N LYS A 85 25.04 -17.08 4.73
CA LYS A 85 24.24 -18.31 4.58
C LYS A 85 22.97 -18.12 3.74
N GLY A 86 22.69 -16.91 3.25
CA GLY A 86 21.49 -16.60 2.46
C GLY A 86 20.16 -16.72 3.20
N LYS A 87 20.17 -16.66 4.54
CA LYS A 87 18.99 -16.86 5.40
C LYS A 87 18.73 -15.71 6.36
N ASP A 88 19.62 -14.73 6.42
CA ASP A 88 19.46 -13.60 7.32
C ASP A 88 18.43 -12.64 6.72
N VAL A 89 17.43 -12.24 7.51
CA VAL A 89 16.49 -11.19 7.12
C VAL A 89 17.26 -9.87 7.07
N LEU A 90 17.32 -9.30 5.88
CA LEU A 90 17.93 -7.99 5.62
C LEU A 90 16.89 -6.87 5.71
N GLY A 91 15.63 -7.18 5.43
CA GLY A 91 14.51 -6.25 5.45
C GLY A 91 13.28 -6.85 4.77
N TYR A 92 12.44 -5.99 4.22
CA TYR A 92 11.10 -6.31 3.77
C TYR A 92 10.81 -5.67 2.42
N VAL A 93 10.01 -6.35 1.60
CA VAL A 93 9.47 -5.85 0.34
C VAL A 93 7.95 -5.93 0.39
N MET A 94 7.26 -4.88 -0.05
CA MET A 94 5.81 -4.85 -0.15
C MET A 94 5.34 -4.27 -1.47
N LEU A 95 4.21 -4.77 -1.96
CA LEU A 95 3.48 -4.25 -3.09
C LEU A 95 2.32 -3.40 -2.57
N SER A 96 2.20 -2.17 -3.05
CA SER A 96 1.28 -1.18 -2.50
C SER A 96 -0.18 -1.64 -2.50
N THR A 97 -0.62 -2.33 -3.55
CA THR A 97 -2.02 -2.77 -3.72
C THR A 97 -2.42 -3.90 -2.79
N ASP A 98 -1.47 -4.55 -2.09
CA ASP A 98 -1.81 -5.48 -1.02
C ASP A 98 -2.14 -4.76 0.30
N ILE A 99 -1.88 -3.45 0.37
CA ILE A 99 -1.98 -2.64 1.59
C ILE A 99 -3.00 -1.51 1.42
N THR A 100 -3.03 -0.87 0.26
CA THR A 100 -3.90 0.28 -0.02
C THR A 100 -4.19 0.43 -1.50
N ASP A 101 -5.44 0.81 -1.81
CA ASP A 101 -5.91 1.14 -3.16
C ASP A 101 -6.06 2.67 -3.33
N THR A 102 -5.18 3.45 -2.68
CA THR A 102 -5.23 4.93 -2.75
C THR A 102 -5.25 5.39 -4.22
N PRO A 103 -6.34 6.03 -4.68
CA PRO A 103 -6.42 6.51 -6.05
C PRO A 103 -5.54 7.74 -6.23
N ALA A 104 -4.87 7.84 -7.37
CA ALA A 104 -4.16 9.04 -7.81
C ALA A 104 -5.05 9.89 -8.73
N TYR A 105 -4.48 10.81 -9.51
CA TYR A 105 -5.26 11.75 -10.32
C TYR A 105 -6.14 11.04 -11.37
N SER A 106 -5.67 9.93 -11.94
CA SER A 106 -6.42 9.11 -12.89
C SER A 106 -7.59 8.35 -12.28
N GLY A 107 -7.77 8.39 -10.95
CA GLY A 107 -8.74 7.57 -10.23
C GLY A 107 -8.30 6.12 -10.03
N LYS A 108 -7.10 5.74 -10.52
CA LYS A 108 -6.50 4.41 -10.33
C LYS A 108 -5.28 4.49 -9.40
N PRO A 109 -4.91 3.40 -8.71
CA PRO A 109 -3.70 3.36 -7.91
C PRO A 109 -2.41 3.48 -8.75
N VAL A 110 -1.38 4.07 -8.16
CA VAL A 110 0.02 3.97 -8.64
C VAL A 110 0.63 2.72 -8.01
N VAL A 111 0.68 1.63 -8.77
CA VAL A 111 1.13 0.32 -8.27
C VAL A 111 2.64 0.37 -8.06
N THR A 112 3.07 0.30 -6.81
CA THR A 112 4.45 0.54 -6.40
C THR A 112 4.98 -0.63 -5.59
N LEU A 113 6.17 -1.12 -5.96
CA LEU A 113 6.96 -2.06 -5.18
C LEU A 113 7.93 -1.27 -4.31
N ILE A 114 7.99 -1.59 -3.01
CA ILE A 114 8.72 -0.82 -2.01
C ILE A 114 9.60 -1.76 -1.22
N GLY A 115 10.88 -1.42 -1.05
CA GLY A 115 11.83 -2.12 -0.19
C GLY A 115 12.19 -1.28 1.03
N MET A 116 12.24 -1.92 2.20
CA MET A 116 12.52 -1.28 3.49
C MET A 116 13.46 -2.15 4.34
N ASP A 117 14.54 -1.59 4.87
CA ASP A 117 15.47 -2.30 5.76
C ASP A 117 14.88 -2.58 7.15
N LYS A 118 15.65 -3.26 8.01
CA LYS A 118 15.23 -3.61 9.38
C LYS A 118 15.11 -2.40 10.31
N GLU A 119 15.73 -1.29 9.97
CA GLU A 119 15.66 -0.04 10.72
C GLU A 119 14.43 0.79 10.33
N GLY A 120 13.80 0.43 9.22
CA GLY A 120 12.63 1.09 8.66
C GLY A 120 12.99 2.18 7.66
N LYS A 121 14.16 2.11 7.01
CA LYS A 121 14.53 3.02 5.94
C LYS A 121 14.18 2.43 4.59
N PHE A 122 13.68 3.26 3.69
CA PHE A 122 13.42 2.84 2.32
C PHE A 122 14.74 2.60 1.58
N VAL A 123 14.90 1.42 1.01
CA VAL A 123 16.11 1.01 0.25
C VAL A 123 15.85 0.87 -1.25
N GLY A 124 14.58 0.98 -1.67
CA GLY A 124 14.19 0.99 -3.06
C GLY A 124 12.70 1.26 -3.23
N VAL A 125 12.33 1.98 -4.30
CA VAL A 125 10.94 2.27 -4.67
C VAL A 125 10.83 2.16 -6.17
N LYS A 126 9.92 1.30 -6.67
CA LYS A 126 9.72 1.08 -8.10
C LYS A 126 8.24 1.11 -8.44
N VAL A 127 7.84 2.05 -9.29
CA VAL A 127 6.51 2.05 -9.88
C VAL A 127 6.45 0.96 -10.94
N LEU A 128 5.50 0.05 -10.80
CA LEU A 128 5.28 -1.08 -11.71
C LEU A 128 4.20 -0.76 -12.74
N LYS A 129 3.18 0.00 -12.35
CA LYS A 129 2.09 0.47 -13.22
C LYS A 129 1.53 1.80 -12.72
N HIS A 130 1.26 2.73 -13.62
CA HIS A 130 0.41 3.88 -13.35
C HIS A 130 -0.42 4.29 -14.57
N SER A 131 -1.50 5.03 -14.35
CA SER A 131 -2.39 5.55 -15.41
C SER A 131 -2.43 7.09 -15.44
N GLU A 132 -1.46 7.72 -14.79
CA GLU A 132 -1.45 9.17 -14.58
C GLU A 132 -1.17 9.93 -15.88
N PRO A 133 -1.94 10.99 -16.20
CA PRO A 133 -1.79 11.75 -17.44
C PRO A 133 -0.58 12.70 -17.45
N ILE A 134 0.46 12.42 -16.66
CA ILE A 134 1.67 13.26 -16.58
C ILE A 134 2.39 13.36 -17.93
N LEU A 135 2.39 12.27 -18.71
CA LEU A 135 2.96 12.26 -20.06
C LEU A 135 2.19 13.18 -21.01
N LEU A 136 0.86 13.28 -20.85
CA LEU A 136 0.01 14.17 -21.65
C LEU A 136 0.29 15.65 -21.33
N LEU A 137 0.82 15.93 -20.14
CA LEU A 137 1.28 17.25 -19.72
C LEU A 137 2.74 17.53 -20.15
N GLY A 138 3.37 16.63 -20.93
CA GLY A 138 4.76 16.75 -21.36
C GLY A 138 5.79 16.44 -20.27
N ILE A 139 5.36 15.91 -19.11
CA ILE A 139 6.24 15.54 -18.01
C ILE A 139 6.76 14.11 -18.28
N PRO A 140 8.08 13.89 -18.40
CA PRO A 140 8.60 12.56 -18.65
C PRO A 140 8.43 11.67 -17.42
N GLU A 141 8.27 10.36 -17.63
CA GLU A 141 8.15 9.37 -16.56
C GLU A 141 9.36 9.37 -15.59
N SER A 142 10.54 9.78 -16.07
CA SER A 142 11.72 9.98 -15.24
C SER A 142 11.53 11.01 -14.12
N ALA A 143 10.55 11.91 -14.21
CA ALA A 143 10.17 12.80 -13.12
C ALA A 143 9.58 12.03 -11.93
N LEU A 144 8.77 10.99 -12.21
CA LEU A 144 8.21 10.12 -11.17
C LEU A 144 9.29 9.24 -10.54
N LEU A 145 10.26 8.77 -11.33
CA LEU A 145 11.44 8.07 -10.81
C LEU A 145 12.23 8.97 -9.85
N LYS A 146 12.58 10.18 -10.29
CA LYS A 146 13.27 11.18 -9.45
C LYS A 146 12.49 11.52 -8.19
N PHE A 147 11.16 11.61 -8.27
CA PHE A 147 10.31 11.82 -7.11
C PHE A 147 10.47 10.70 -6.09
N ASN A 148 10.41 9.45 -6.53
CA ASN A 148 10.54 8.26 -5.67
C ASN A 148 11.95 8.10 -5.08
N ASP A 149 12.99 8.52 -5.81
CA ASP A 149 14.38 8.45 -5.33
C ASP A 149 14.62 9.31 -4.07
N GLN A 150 13.79 10.33 -3.83
CA GLN A 150 13.88 11.18 -2.63
C GLN A 150 13.57 10.43 -1.33
N TYR A 151 12.91 9.27 -1.40
CA TYR A 151 12.59 8.44 -0.23
C TYR A 151 13.75 7.54 0.17
N LEU A 152 14.73 7.30 -0.71
CA LEU A 152 15.84 6.40 -0.41
C LEU A 152 16.63 6.90 0.81
N GLY A 153 16.80 6.03 1.79
CA GLY A 153 17.44 6.32 3.07
C GLY A 153 16.57 7.07 4.09
N ARG A 154 15.38 7.57 3.70
CA ARG A 154 14.39 8.14 4.63
C ARG A 154 13.73 7.04 5.43
N SER A 155 13.31 7.35 6.64
CA SER A 155 12.63 6.40 7.51
C SER A 155 11.12 6.48 7.33
N VAL A 156 10.47 5.33 7.42
CA VAL A 156 9.03 5.19 7.60
C VAL A 156 8.50 5.91 8.86
N LYS A 157 9.38 6.25 9.79
CA LYS A 157 9.08 6.99 11.02
C LYS A 157 9.11 8.51 10.83
N ASP A 158 9.63 8.98 9.70
CA ASP A 158 9.74 10.39 9.40
C ASP A 158 8.35 10.94 9.02
N THR A 159 8.11 12.22 9.34
CA THR A 159 6.95 12.95 8.82
C THR A 159 7.32 13.54 7.46
N ILE A 160 6.92 12.87 6.38
CA ILE A 160 7.26 13.27 5.00
C ILE A 160 6.05 13.90 4.31
N GLU A 161 6.23 15.09 3.77
CA GLU A 161 5.20 15.82 3.02
C GLU A 161 5.74 16.29 1.67
N VAL A 162 4.84 16.36 0.68
CA VAL A 162 5.17 16.96 -0.63
C VAL A 162 5.17 18.47 -0.50
N GLY A 163 6.29 19.10 -0.86
CA GLY A 163 6.49 20.54 -0.78
C GLY A 163 7.65 20.94 0.13
N GLN A 164 7.54 22.10 0.76
CA GLN A 164 8.62 22.66 1.57
C GLN A 164 8.82 21.89 2.88
N SER A 165 10.08 21.69 3.26
CA SER A 165 10.44 21.18 4.58
C SER A 165 10.08 22.21 5.66
N ARG A 166 9.62 21.73 6.81
CA ARG A 166 9.35 22.53 8.02
C ARG A 166 10.08 21.88 9.20
N PRO A 167 11.40 22.11 9.35
CA PRO A 167 12.21 21.47 10.37
C PRO A 167 11.74 21.76 11.80
N GLU A 168 11.16 22.94 12.03
CA GLU A 168 10.55 23.35 13.29
C GLU A 168 9.39 22.45 13.73
N ASP A 169 8.66 21.88 12.76
CA ASP A 169 7.55 20.95 12.97
C ASP A 169 7.99 19.48 12.84
N GLY A 170 9.28 19.23 12.57
CA GLY A 170 9.81 17.89 12.29
C GLY A 170 9.35 17.31 10.95
N VAL A 171 8.96 18.16 9.99
CA VAL A 171 8.47 17.74 8.66
C VAL A 171 9.59 17.80 7.63
N ILE A 172 9.83 16.66 6.97
CA ILE A 172 10.74 16.53 5.84
C ILE A 172 9.94 16.76 4.56
N GLY A 173 10.31 17.78 3.80
CA GLY A 173 9.74 18.06 2.49
C GLY A 173 10.39 17.22 1.39
N VAL A 174 9.58 16.77 0.43
CA VAL A 174 10.04 16.21 -0.85
C VAL A 174 9.53 17.06 -2.01
N ASP A 175 10.36 17.24 -3.03
CA ASP A 175 10.05 18.07 -4.18
C ASP A 175 8.82 17.52 -4.92
N ALA A 176 7.89 18.41 -5.26
CA ALA A 176 6.75 18.09 -6.10
C ALA A 176 7.12 17.99 -7.58
N ILE A 177 6.23 17.41 -8.39
CA ILE A 177 6.30 17.48 -9.85
C ILE A 177 5.34 18.58 -10.32
N SER A 178 5.87 19.63 -10.95
CA SER A 178 5.07 20.72 -11.52
C SER A 178 3.99 20.19 -12.46
N GLY A 179 2.73 20.54 -12.21
CA GLY A 179 1.58 20.06 -12.99
C GLY A 179 1.04 18.68 -12.60
N ALA A 180 1.67 17.98 -11.66
CA ALA A 180 1.28 16.64 -11.22
C ALA A 180 1.19 16.49 -9.69
N THR A 181 0.83 17.57 -8.98
CA THR A 181 0.80 17.60 -7.51
C THR A 181 -0.11 16.53 -6.90
N VAL A 182 -1.30 16.30 -7.46
CA VAL A 182 -2.24 15.27 -6.95
C VAL A 182 -1.62 13.87 -7.04
N THR A 183 -0.96 13.57 -8.15
CA THR A 183 -0.25 12.31 -8.36
C THR A 183 0.82 12.06 -7.30
N VAL A 184 1.69 13.04 -7.07
CA VAL A 184 2.82 12.87 -6.14
C VAL A 184 2.40 12.89 -4.67
N VAL A 185 1.33 13.61 -4.32
CA VAL A 185 0.73 13.55 -2.98
C VAL A 185 0.15 12.16 -2.72
N ALA A 186 -0.58 11.60 -3.69
CA ALA A 186 -1.07 10.22 -3.60
C ALA A 186 0.09 9.22 -3.50
N GLN A 187 1.16 9.41 -4.28
CA GLN A 187 2.33 8.54 -4.23
C GLN A 187 3.07 8.60 -2.88
N ASN A 188 3.20 9.79 -2.27
CA ASN A 188 3.71 9.93 -0.90
C ASN A 188 2.87 9.11 0.08
N GLN A 189 1.54 9.25 0.01
CA GLN A 189 0.63 8.50 0.87
C GLN A 189 0.77 6.99 0.66
N VAL A 190 0.89 6.52 -0.59
CA VAL A 190 1.10 5.11 -0.93
C VAL A 190 2.38 4.58 -0.28
N ILE A 191 3.51 5.26 -0.45
CA ILE A 191 4.81 4.82 0.09
C ILE A 191 4.77 4.79 1.62
N MET A 192 4.31 5.88 2.25
CA MET A 192 4.30 6.00 3.70
C MET A 192 3.30 5.07 4.38
N THR A 193 2.09 4.91 3.81
CA THR A 193 1.08 3.99 4.34
C THR A 193 1.55 2.54 4.22
N SER A 194 2.11 2.16 3.07
CA SER A 194 2.60 0.81 2.81
C SER A 194 3.75 0.46 3.74
N GLY A 195 4.75 1.35 3.83
CA GLY A 195 5.87 1.18 4.76
C GLY A 195 5.38 1.07 6.20
N ALA A 196 4.49 1.97 6.65
CA ALA A 196 4.06 2.01 8.05
C ALA A 196 3.22 0.79 8.45
N ALA A 197 2.41 0.25 7.53
CA ALA A 197 1.63 -0.96 7.78
C ALA A 197 2.54 -2.15 8.08
N VAL A 198 3.54 -2.39 7.22
CA VAL A 198 4.49 -3.49 7.42
C VAL A 198 5.39 -3.21 8.62
N ALA A 199 5.92 -1.99 8.76
CA ALA A 199 6.79 -1.60 9.87
C ALA A 199 6.15 -1.84 11.24
N ARG A 200 4.83 -1.67 11.38
CA ARG A 200 4.11 -2.03 12.63
C ARG A 200 4.07 -3.54 12.84
N GLN A 201 3.79 -4.31 11.80
CA GLN A 201 3.71 -5.78 11.89
C GLN A 201 5.04 -6.42 12.25
N VAL A 202 6.15 -5.90 11.71
CA VAL A 202 7.49 -6.43 11.96
C VAL A 202 8.18 -5.79 13.17
N GLY A 203 7.47 -4.94 13.93
CA GLY A 203 7.95 -4.34 15.17
C GLY A 203 8.92 -3.15 15.04
N ILE A 204 9.12 -2.62 13.83
CA ILE A 204 9.92 -1.41 13.58
C ILE A 204 9.24 -0.18 14.17
N ILE A 205 7.93 -0.02 13.90
CA ILE A 205 7.08 0.96 14.56
C ILE A 205 6.44 0.25 15.75
N LYS A 206 6.84 0.65 16.96
CA LYS A 206 6.27 0.07 18.18
C LYS A 206 4.80 0.45 18.29
N PRO A 207 3.92 -0.50 18.67
CA PRO A 207 2.55 -0.17 19.03
C PRO A 207 2.54 0.93 20.10
N ILE A 208 1.64 1.90 19.95
CA ILE A 208 1.40 2.87 21.01
C ILE A 208 0.69 2.12 22.13
N VAL A 209 1.44 1.72 23.15
CA VAL A 209 0.87 1.13 24.37
C VAL A 209 0.24 2.26 25.16
N ARG A 210 -1.07 2.42 25.03
CA ARG A 210 -1.83 3.33 25.91
C ARG A 210 -1.95 2.66 27.28
N LYS A 211 -1.81 3.46 28.34
CA LYS A 211 -2.11 2.97 29.69
C LYS A 211 -3.54 2.41 29.71
N PRO A 212 -3.80 1.31 30.45
CA PRO A 212 -5.16 0.82 30.65
C PRO A 212 -6.07 1.96 31.11
N VAL A 213 -7.31 1.93 30.66
CA VAL A 213 -8.31 2.92 31.09
C VAL A 213 -8.54 2.72 32.58
N GLU A 214 -8.29 3.77 33.36
CA GLU A 214 -8.66 3.80 34.78
C GLU A 214 -10.12 4.24 34.90
N TYR A 215 -10.98 3.32 35.34
CA TYR A 215 -12.39 3.61 35.52
C TYR A 215 -12.65 4.27 36.88
N VAL A 216 -13.51 5.28 36.87
CA VAL A 216 -14.03 5.89 38.09
C VAL A 216 -14.80 4.83 38.87
N GLN A 217 -14.46 4.68 40.15
CA GLN A 217 -15.15 3.76 41.05
C GLN A 217 -16.49 4.35 41.49
N PRO A 218 -17.55 3.53 41.62
CA PRO A 218 -18.83 4.01 42.11
C PRO A 218 -18.69 4.49 43.56
N LYS A 219 -19.32 5.62 43.88
CA LYS A 219 -19.47 6.05 45.27
C LYS A 219 -20.46 5.12 45.98
N PRO A 220 -20.25 4.80 47.27
CA PRO A 220 -21.25 4.06 48.06
C PRO A 220 -22.63 4.71 47.93
N ASP A 221 -23.64 3.88 47.70
CA ASP A 221 -25.06 4.25 47.59
C ASP A 221 -25.43 5.29 46.50
N ALA A 222 -24.51 5.60 45.59
CA ALA A 222 -24.82 6.46 44.46
C ALA A 222 -25.74 5.73 43.45
N PRO A 223 -26.82 6.37 42.97
CA PRO A 223 -27.65 5.79 41.93
C PRO A 223 -26.85 5.65 40.63
N LEU A 224 -27.15 4.59 39.88
CA LEU A 224 -26.61 4.40 38.54
C LEU A 224 -27.18 5.49 37.59
N PRO A 225 -26.37 6.01 36.66
CA PRO A 225 -26.85 6.99 35.69
C PRO A 225 -27.91 6.38 34.77
N ASP A 226 -28.90 7.18 34.39
CA ASP A 226 -29.84 6.81 33.34
C ASP A 226 -29.22 6.96 31.95
N TRP A 227 -29.94 6.49 30.93
CA TRP A 227 -29.48 6.51 29.54
C TRP A 227 -29.11 7.91 29.06
N ASP A 228 -29.97 8.90 29.30
CA ASP A 228 -29.73 10.28 28.86
C ASP A 228 -28.48 10.88 29.50
N THR A 229 -28.23 10.58 30.77
CA THR A 229 -27.00 10.97 31.47
C THR A 229 -25.77 10.33 30.84
N LEU A 230 -25.83 9.03 30.51
CA LEU A 230 -24.73 8.31 29.87
C LEU A 230 -24.40 8.89 28.47
N VAL A 231 -25.43 9.24 27.69
CA VAL A 231 -25.24 9.89 26.39
C VAL A 231 -24.63 11.27 26.54
N LYS A 232 -25.13 12.09 27.47
CA LYS A 232 -24.62 13.44 27.73
C LYS A 232 -23.16 13.45 28.18
N GLN A 233 -22.74 12.42 28.91
CA GLN A 233 -21.34 12.24 29.35
C GLN A 233 -20.43 11.65 28.27
N GLY A 234 -20.97 11.20 27.13
CA GLY A 234 -20.22 10.52 26.08
C GLY A 234 -19.84 9.08 26.41
N ALA A 235 -20.38 8.51 27.49
CA ALA A 235 -20.20 7.12 27.88
C ALA A 235 -20.93 6.14 26.93
N VAL A 236 -22.03 6.62 26.36
CA VAL A 236 -22.81 5.93 25.33
C VAL A 236 -22.89 6.86 24.12
N GLN A 237 -22.49 6.35 22.97
CA GLN A 237 -22.38 7.15 21.74
C GLN A 237 -23.21 6.54 20.62
N LYS A 238 -23.67 7.43 19.73
CA LYS A 238 -24.43 7.06 18.55
C LYS A 238 -23.56 7.14 17.30
N LEU A 239 -23.54 6.06 16.53
CA LEU A 239 -22.94 5.99 15.21
C LEU A 239 -24.06 5.86 14.16
N VAL A 240 -24.10 6.79 13.22
CA VAL A 240 -24.99 6.73 12.06
C VAL A 240 -24.14 6.59 10.82
N VAL A 241 -24.31 5.48 10.10
CA VAL A 241 -23.70 5.29 8.78
C VAL A 241 -24.76 5.56 7.73
N GLN A 242 -24.46 6.47 6.80
CA GLN A 242 -25.30 6.78 5.66
C GLN A 242 -24.98 5.87 4.47
N PRO A 243 -25.94 5.55 3.59
CA PRO A 243 -25.70 4.69 2.42
C PRO A 243 -24.49 5.10 1.57
N GLN A 244 -24.25 6.39 1.40
CA GLN A 244 -23.17 6.93 0.59
C GLN A 244 -21.79 6.65 1.18
N GLN A 245 -21.68 6.45 2.49
CA GLN A 245 -20.42 6.11 3.15
C GLN A 245 -19.95 4.68 2.86
N VAL A 246 -20.83 3.85 2.30
CA VAL A 246 -20.52 2.49 1.85
C VAL A 246 -20.69 2.33 0.33
N GLY A 247 -20.75 3.44 -0.41
CA GLY A 247 -20.85 3.43 -1.87
C GLY A 247 -22.25 3.15 -2.43
N LEU A 248 -23.31 3.27 -1.62
CA LEU A 248 -24.70 3.13 -2.06
C LEU A 248 -25.36 4.48 -2.32
N ASP A 249 -26.41 4.47 -3.14
CA ASP A 249 -27.19 5.67 -3.43
C ASP A 249 -27.86 6.25 -2.18
N ARG A 250 -28.02 7.58 -2.16
CA ARG A 250 -28.71 8.28 -1.07
C ARG A 250 -30.13 7.75 -0.94
N THR A 251 -30.48 7.32 0.27
CA THR A 251 -31.86 7.00 0.62
C THR A 251 -32.36 7.92 1.74
N GLY A 252 -33.66 7.87 2.04
CA GLY A 252 -34.26 8.63 3.15
C GLY A 252 -34.00 8.02 4.53
N SER A 253 -33.30 6.88 4.61
CA SER A 253 -32.97 6.18 5.86
C SER A 253 -31.46 5.95 5.95
N PRO A 254 -30.89 5.86 7.17
CA PRO A 254 -29.49 5.47 7.33
C PRO A 254 -29.25 4.05 6.80
N PHE A 255 -27.99 3.73 6.51
CA PHE A 255 -27.55 2.37 6.25
C PHE A 255 -27.69 1.53 7.53
N ILE A 256 -27.11 2.03 8.62
CA ILE A 256 -27.28 1.50 9.98
C ILE A 256 -27.13 2.61 11.02
N GLU A 257 -27.93 2.54 12.08
CA GLU A 257 -27.75 3.33 13.30
C GLU A 257 -27.44 2.39 14.47
N LEU A 258 -26.32 2.66 15.15
CA LEU A 258 -25.81 1.89 16.27
C LEU A 258 -25.59 2.78 17.48
N TRP A 259 -25.95 2.29 18.65
CA TRP A 259 -25.52 2.82 19.94
C TRP A 259 -24.52 1.88 20.57
N PHE A 260 -23.45 2.43 21.11
CA PHE A 260 -22.38 1.62 21.71
C PHE A 260 -21.77 2.30 22.93
N GLY A 261 -21.11 1.50 23.76
CA GLY A 261 -20.40 1.96 24.95
C GLY A 261 -19.57 0.84 25.59
N SER A 262 -18.68 1.23 26.51
CA SER A 262 -17.83 0.28 27.24
C SER A 262 -18.58 -0.34 28.42
N LEU A 263 -18.46 -1.65 28.55
CA LEU A 263 -19.00 -2.42 29.67
C LEU A 263 -17.96 -2.65 30.78
N ASN A 264 -16.70 -2.30 30.59
CA ASN A 264 -15.65 -2.47 31.60
C ASN A 264 -15.80 -1.52 32.80
N SER A 265 -16.55 -0.43 32.66
CA SER A 265 -16.77 0.51 33.77
C SER A 265 -17.70 -0.08 34.83
N PRO A 266 -17.35 0.02 36.13
CA PRO A 266 -18.22 -0.40 37.25
C PRO A 266 -19.42 0.54 37.49
N ILE A 267 -19.56 1.60 36.69
CA ILE A 267 -20.72 2.51 36.71
C ILE A 267 -21.57 2.28 35.46
N ILE A 268 -20.94 2.32 34.27
CA ILE A 268 -21.67 2.20 32.99
C ILE A 268 -22.17 0.77 32.78
N GLY A 269 -21.33 -0.24 33.04
CA GLY A 269 -21.69 -1.65 32.82
C GLY A 269 -22.95 -2.08 33.56
N PRO A 270 -23.05 -1.86 34.89
CA PRO A 270 -24.26 -2.12 35.65
C PRO A 270 -25.47 -1.28 35.23
N ALA A 271 -25.25 -0.03 34.78
CA ALA A 271 -26.34 0.83 34.31
C ALA A 271 -27.00 0.29 33.02
N ILE A 272 -26.22 -0.42 32.19
CA ILE A 272 -26.69 -1.01 30.93
C ILE A 272 -27.23 -2.43 31.11
N LEU A 273 -26.50 -3.30 31.81
CA LEU A 273 -26.79 -4.74 31.89
C LEU A 273 -27.53 -5.16 33.17
N GLY A 274 -27.59 -4.28 34.16
CA GLY A 274 -27.88 -4.65 35.53
C GLY A 274 -26.67 -5.29 36.24
N LYS A 275 -26.65 -5.18 37.57
CA LYS A 275 -25.51 -5.56 38.40
C LYS A 275 -25.06 -7.02 38.21
N SER A 276 -25.97 -7.99 38.36
CA SER A 276 -25.63 -9.42 38.32
C SER A 276 -25.09 -9.86 36.96
N THR A 277 -25.71 -9.39 35.86
CA THR A 277 -25.28 -9.70 34.49
C THR A 277 -23.90 -9.12 34.21
N TRP A 278 -23.66 -7.89 34.67
CA TRP A 278 -22.36 -7.24 34.52
C TRP A 278 -21.27 -7.96 35.32
N GLU A 279 -21.53 -8.34 36.57
CA GLU A 279 -20.56 -9.08 37.40
C GLU A 279 -20.17 -10.42 36.76
N TYR A 280 -21.15 -11.14 36.18
CA TYR A 280 -20.89 -12.38 35.45
C TYR A 280 -20.02 -12.15 34.21
N LEU A 281 -20.40 -11.19 33.35
CA LEU A 281 -19.59 -10.83 32.18
C LEU A 281 -18.16 -10.46 32.57
N HIS A 282 -18.01 -9.66 33.62
CA HIS A 282 -16.71 -9.18 34.05
C HIS A 282 -15.83 -10.31 34.62
N SER A 283 -16.44 -11.33 35.24
CA SER A 283 -15.72 -12.50 35.74
C SER A 283 -15.09 -13.38 34.65
N GLU A 284 -15.60 -13.29 33.42
CA GLU A 284 -15.08 -14.04 32.27
C GLU A 284 -13.98 -13.27 31.51
N LEU A 285 -13.82 -11.97 31.74
CA LEU A 285 -12.82 -11.14 31.07
C LEU A 285 -11.43 -11.37 31.67
N LYS A 286 -10.44 -11.60 30.79
CA LYS A 286 -9.03 -11.67 31.18
C LYS A 286 -8.42 -10.28 31.30
N GLU A 287 -7.25 -10.21 31.90
CA GLU A 287 -6.48 -8.96 31.99
C GLU A 287 -6.23 -8.37 30.59
N GLY A 288 -6.58 -7.09 30.43
CA GLY A 288 -6.46 -6.37 29.16
C GLY A 288 -7.62 -6.57 28.19
N GLU A 289 -8.57 -7.48 28.46
CA GLU A 289 -9.76 -7.65 27.62
C GLU A 289 -10.79 -6.54 27.89
N ASN A 290 -11.49 -6.15 26.81
CA ASN A 290 -12.49 -5.09 26.86
C ASN A 290 -13.80 -5.60 26.26
N ALA A 291 -14.89 -5.41 27.01
CA ALA A 291 -16.24 -5.65 26.56
C ALA A 291 -16.89 -4.32 26.16
N ILE A 292 -17.56 -4.35 25.02
CA ILE A 292 -18.41 -3.27 24.53
C ILE A 292 -19.81 -3.82 24.26
N PHE A 293 -20.82 -2.98 24.41
CA PHE A 293 -22.15 -3.29 23.92
C PHE A 293 -22.41 -2.54 22.60
N ILE A 294 -23.23 -3.13 21.75
CA ILE A 294 -23.71 -2.50 20.52
C ILE A 294 -25.21 -2.82 20.38
N ILE A 295 -26.02 -1.78 20.19
CA ILE A 295 -27.47 -1.87 19.96
C ILE A 295 -27.77 -1.22 18.62
N ARG A 296 -28.42 -1.95 17.71
CA ARG A 296 -28.95 -1.38 16.48
C ARG A 296 -30.34 -0.79 16.75
N THR A 297 -30.55 0.47 16.38
CA THR A 297 -31.83 1.18 16.57
C THR A 297 -32.52 1.57 15.26
N ASP A 298 -31.80 1.72 14.16
CA ASP A 298 -32.37 2.08 12.85
C ASP A 298 -31.48 1.60 11.68
N GLY A 299 -31.96 1.80 10.44
CA GLY A 299 -31.28 1.53 9.18
C GLY A 299 -31.79 0.29 8.47
N LYS A 300 -31.41 0.07 7.22
CA LYS A 300 -31.87 -1.08 6.42
C LYS A 300 -31.09 -2.35 6.70
N GLU A 301 -29.85 -2.22 7.14
CA GLU A 301 -28.96 -3.35 7.37
C GLU A 301 -28.89 -3.74 8.85
N SER A 302 -28.37 -4.95 9.09
CA SER A 302 -28.04 -5.47 10.41
C SER A 302 -26.54 -5.77 10.48
N PHE A 303 -26.05 -6.04 11.69
CA PHE A 303 -24.69 -6.54 11.89
C PHE A 303 -24.71 -7.93 12.51
N LYS A 304 -23.63 -8.68 12.29
CA LYS A 304 -23.32 -9.90 13.02
C LYS A 304 -22.00 -9.64 13.74
N GLY A 305 -22.05 -9.65 15.08
CA GLY A 305 -20.87 -9.58 15.95
C GLY A 305 -20.13 -10.91 16.03
#